data_AF-A0A948UT76-F1
#
_entry.id   AF-A0A948UT76-F1
#
_cell.length_a   1.000
_cell.length_b   1.000
_cell.length_c   1.000
_cell.angle_alpha   90.00
_cell.angle_beta   90.00
_cell.angle_gamma   90.00
#
_symmetry.space_group_name_H-M   'P 1'
#
loop_
_entity.id
_entity.type
_entity.pdbx_description
1 polymer ?
#
loop_
_entity_poly.entity_id
_entity_poly.type
_entity_poly.pdbx_seq_one_letter_code
_entity_poly.pdbx_strand_id
1 'polypeptide(L)'
;MIKEGYFIQGVVQGVGFRPFVYKMAHELNLKGFVKNSATGVSIEVQGQKEALELFQLYLSSRIPPLTRIDSITKTQLTPTNLQSFEIIQSDTAASSKSALVSPDIAICKECLQDVKNAGKYHNYFATNCTNCGPRYSIIQTVPYDRKQTSMSKFEMCSSCQEEYANPLNRRYHAQPISCNSCGPTLSQSIGKTAAFINNGKIVAIKGIGGFHIVCDASNHEVVLKLREFKNRPSKPFAIMCRDAEQVQEIATVNVKELELLTSKEAPIVILDKIQNAGIKLSAYVAPNINRI
;
A
#
# COMPACT_ATOMS: atom_id res chain seq x y z
N MET A 1 21.67 31.08 -11.91
CA MET A 1 20.65 30.08 -11.53
C MET A 1 20.28 29.30 -12.77
N ILE A 2 20.36 27.98 -12.71
CA ILE A 2 20.01 27.06 -13.81
C ILE A 2 18.60 26.53 -13.52
N LYS A 3 17.80 26.31 -14.56
CA LYS A 3 16.49 25.65 -14.45
C LYS A 3 16.51 24.39 -15.31
N GLU A 4 16.02 23.29 -14.74
CA GLU A 4 15.98 21.98 -15.36
C GLU A 4 14.59 21.37 -15.20
N GLY A 5 14.09 20.76 -16.27
CA GLY A 5 12.88 19.96 -16.29
C GLY A 5 13.24 18.48 -16.31
N TYR A 6 12.60 17.70 -15.43
CA TYR A 6 12.69 16.25 -15.42
C TYR A 6 11.32 15.64 -15.71
N PHE A 7 11.29 14.67 -16.59
CA PHE A 7 10.14 13.81 -16.80
C PHE A 7 10.50 12.38 -16.42
N ILE A 8 9.78 11.83 -15.44
CA ILE A 8 10.06 10.53 -14.85
C ILE A 8 8.93 9.56 -15.22
N GLN A 9 9.27 8.41 -15.77
CA GLN A 9 8.32 7.33 -16.07
C GLN A 9 8.64 6.07 -15.27
N GLY A 10 7.61 5.24 -15.06
CA GLY A 10 7.68 4.03 -14.26
C GLY A 10 6.60 4.01 -13.18
N VAL A 11 6.80 3.22 -12.13
CA VAL A 11 5.93 3.20 -10.95
C VAL A 11 6.33 4.35 -10.02
N VAL A 12 5.90 5.55 -10.38
CA VAL A 12 6.26 6.81 -9.68
C VAL A 12 5.06 7.56 -9.13
N GLN A 13 3.85 7.04 -9.36
CA GLN A 13 2.61 7.60 -8.84
C GLN A 13 2.03 6.73 -7.72
N GLY A 14 1.51 7.38 -6.68
CA GLY A 14 0.97 6.70 -5.50
C GLY A 14 2.01 6.07 -4.58
N VAL A 15 3.29 6.33 -4.78
CA VAL A 15 4.40 5.72 -4.04
C VAL A 15 5.14 6.71 -3.13
N GLY A 16 4.54 7.87 -2.84
CA GLY A 16 5.19 8.92 -2.06
C GLY A 16 6.23 9.74 -2.83
N PHE A 17 6.28 9.63 -4.16
CA PHE A 17 7.29 10.31 -4.98
C PHE A 17 7.20 11.84 -4.94
N ARG A 18 6.00 12.43 -5.04
CA ARG A 18 5.80 13.89 -4.93
C ARG A 18 6.31 14.45 -3.57
N PRO A 19 5.92 13.88 -2.41
CA PRO A 19 6.53 14.19 -1.11
C PRO A 19 8.06 14.11 -1.08
N PHE A 20 8.62 13.05 -1.66
CA PHE A 20 10.07 12.86 -1.72
C PHE A 20 10.77 13.97 -2.50
N VAL A 21 10.28 14.29 -3.71
CA VAL A 21 10.83 15.37 -4.53
C VAL A 21 10.72 16.71 -3.81
N TYR A 22 9.59 16.99 -3.16
CA TYR A 22 9.40 18.22 -2.37
C TYR A 22 10.42 18.33 -1.24
N LYS A 23 10.62 17.28 -0.43
CA LYS A 23 11.59 17.28 0.66
C LYS A 23 13.00 17.51 0.17
N MET A 24 13.40 16.78 -0.87
CA MET A 24 14.72 16.91 -1.49
C MET A 24 14.95 18.31 -2.06
N ALA A 25 13.95 18.89 -2.74
CA ALA A 25 14.04 20.25 -3.26
C ALA A 25 14.22 21.28 -2.13
N HIS A 26 13.50 21.11 -1.01
CA HIS A 26 13.64 21.97 0.15
C HIS A 26 15.01 21.84 0.84
N GLU A 27 15.50 20.60 1.03
CA GLU A 27 16.82 20.32 1.60
C GLU A 27 17.97 20.95 0.78
N LEU A 28 17.82 20.97 -0.55
CA LEU A 28 18.80 21.53 -1.48
C LEU A 28 18.53 23.01 -1.84
N ASN A 29 17.55 23.65 -1.19
CA ASN A 29 17.11 25.02 -1.44
C ASN A 29 16.79 25.30 -2.93
N LEU A 30 16.22 24.31 -3.62
CA LEU A 30 15.75 24.42 -5.01
C LEU A 30 14.33 24.99 -5.05
N LYS A 31 14.01 25.70 -6.13
CA LYS A 31 12.69 26.29 -6.40
C LYS A 31 12.03 25.62 -7.61
N GLY A 32 10.71 25.57 -7.68
CA GLY A 32 10.00 24.91 -8.79
C GLY A 32 8.78 24.13 -8.35
N PHE A 33 8.52 22.99 -8.99
CA PHE A 33 7.36 22.19 -8.65
C PHE A 33 7.49 20.73 -9.06
N VAL A 34 6.58 19.91 -8.53
CA VAL A 34 6.33 18.54 -8.99
C VAL A 34 4.83 18.31 -9.22
N LYS A 35 4.47 17.65 -10.32
CA LYS A 35 3.09 17.26 -10.63
C LYS A 35 3.02 15.85 -11.24
N ASN A 36 1.93 15.13 -10.97
CA ASN A 36 1.64 13.92 -11.73
C ASN A 36 1.08 14.32 -13.11
N SER A 37 1.36 13.50 -14.12
CA SER A 37 0.74 13.59 -15.44
C SER A 37 0.05 12.28 -15.80
N ALA A 38 -0.57 12.20 -16.97
CA ALA A 38 -1.21 10.98 -17.46
C ALA A 38 -0.23 9.83 -17.76
N THR A 39 1.07 10.13 -17.89
CA THR A 39 2.09 9.19 -18.38
C THR A 39 3.31 9.07 -17.45
N GLY A 40 3.43 9.92 -16.43
CA GLY A 40 4.58 9.93 -15.51
C GLY A 40 4.49 11.05 -14.47
N VAL A 41 5.64 11.57 -14.06
CA VAL A 41 5.76 12.72 -13.15
C VAL A 41 6.64 13.78 -13.80
N SER A 42 6.17 15.02 -13.81
CA SER A 42 6.92 16.18 -14.26
C SER A 42 7.46 16.94 -13.06
N ILE A 43 8.73 17.31 -13.13
CA ILE A 43 9.43 18.10 -12.12
C ILE A 43 10.11 19.27 -12.82
N GLU A 44 9.99 20.46 -12.26
CA GLU A 44 10.85 21.58 -12.60
C GLU A 44 11.62 22.00 -11.36
N VAL A 45 12.93 22.16 -11.48
CA VAL A 45 13.81 22.64 -10.41
C VAL A 45 14.70 23.75 -10.93
N GLN A 46 14.92 24.75 -10.10
CA GLN A 46 15.76 25.91 -10.36
C GLN A 46 16.68 26.15 -9.16
N GLY A 47 17.98 26.31 -9.42
CA GLY A 47 18.98 26.35 -8.38
C GLY A 47 20.39 26.73 -8.84
N GLN A 48 21.32 26.63 -7.89
CA GLN A 48 22.74 26.57 -8.19
C GLN A 48 23.08 25.23 -8.84
N LYS A 49 24.18 25.19 -9.60
CA LYS A 49 24.57 24.01 -10.39
C LYS A 49 24.81 22.80 -9.48
N GLU A 50 25.50 23.04 -8.37
CA GLU A 50 25.89 22.04 -7.37
C GLU A 50 24.65 21.40 -6.72
N ALA A 51 23.62 22.20 -6.44
CA ALA A 51 22.36 21.71 -5.88
C ALA A 51 21.58 20.84 -6.89
N LEU A 52 21.62 21.18 -8.18
CA LEU A 52 20.98 20.38 -9.24
C LEU A 52 21.71 19.06 -9.49
N GLU A 53 23.04 19.06 -9.41
CA GLU A 53 23.86 17.83 -9.50
C GLU A 53 23.54 16.87 -8.33
N LEU A 54 23.42 17.40 -7.11
CA LEU A 54 22.99 16.63 -5.94
C LEU A 54 21.55 16.11 -6.08
N PHE A 55 20.64 16.93 -6.60
CA PHE A 55 19.26 16.53 -6.85
C PHE A 55 19.18 15.34 -7.82
N GLN A 56 19.95 15.39 -8.90
CA GLN A 56 20.04 14.29 -9.86
C GLN A 56 20.62 13.01 -9.25
N LEU A 57 21.63 13.13 -8.39
CA LEU A 57 22.20 11.98 -7.67
C LEU A 57 21.17 11.35 -6.72
N TYR A 58 20.41 12.15 -6.00
CA TYR A 58 19.41 11.68 -5.02
C TYR A 58 18.18 11.09 -5.70
N LEU A 59 17.77 11.61 -6.86
CA LEU A 59 16.72 11.01 -7.70
C LEU A 59 17.01 9.55 -8.08
N SER A 60 18.28 9.12 -8.07
CA SER A 60 18.67 7.75 -8.40
C SER A 60 18.97 6.89 -7.16
N SER A 61 19.34 7.49 -6.04
CA SER A 61 19.88 6.77 -4.87
C SER A 61 18.98 6.75 -3.64
N ARG A 62 18.03 7.68 -3.52
CA ARG A 62 17.21 7.88 -2.31
C ARG A 62 15.70 7.73 -2.55
N ILE A 63 15.30 7.14 -3.67
CA ILE A 63 13.89 7.05 -4.05
C ILE A 63 13.05 6.27 -3.03
N PRO A 64 11.75 6.58 -2.89
CA PRO A 64 10.87 5.86 -1.96
C PRO A 64 10.82 4.35 -2.24
N PRO A 65 10.59 3.49 -1.23
CA PRO A 65 10.70 2.02 -1.36
C PRO A 65 9.77 1.33 -2.37
N LEU A 66 8.68 2.00 -2.75
CA LEU A 66 7.72 1.50 -3.74
C LEU A 66 7.97 2.07 -5.14
N THR A 67 8.92 2.99 -5.27
CA THR A 67 9.22 3.68 -6.53
C THR A 67 10.05 2.77 -7.41
N ARG A 68 9.66 2.67 -8.68
CA ARG A 68 10.51 2.13 -9.74
C ARG A 68 10.55 3.13 -10.87
N ILE A 69 11.75 3.63 -11.18
CA ILE A 69 11.98 4.53 -12.30
C ILE A 69 12.44 3.70 -13.48
N ASP A 70 11.68 3.77 -14.57
CA ASP A 70 11.99 3.08 -15.82
C ASP A 70 12.74 4.01 -16.79
N SER A 71 12.43 5.32 -16.77
CA SER A 71 13.16 6.34 -17.55
C SER A 71 13.15 7.71 -16.88
N ILE A 72 14.20 8.49 -17.17
CA ILE A 72 14.34 9.90 -16.78
C ILE A 72 14.72 10.70 -18.03
N THR A 73 13.90 11.67 -18.42
CA THR A 73 14.24 12.65 -19.46
C THR A 73 14.55 13.97 -18.79
N LYS A 74 15.76 14.49 -19.00
CA LYS A 74 16.20 15.79 -18.50
C LYS A 74 16.20 16.81 -19.63
N THR A 75 15.72 18.01 -19.35
CA THR A 75 15.66 19.13 -20.30
C THR A 75 16.15 20.39 -19.60
N GLN A 76 16.86 21.24 -20.34
CA GLN A 76 17.26 22.55 -19.84
C GLN A 76 16.14 23.55 -20.13
N LEU A 77 15.77 24.36 -19.15
CA LEU A 77 14.69 25.33 -19.24
C LEU A 77 15.21 26.74 -18.96
N THR A 78 14.48 27.75 -19.43
CA THR A 78 14.79 29.14 -19.13
C THR A 78 14.44 29.45 -17.67
N PRO A 79 15.38 29.97 -16.86
CA PRO A 79 15.10 30.37 -15.49
C PRO A 79 13.97 31.39 -15.38
N THR A 80 13.14 31.21 -14.35
CA THR A 80 11.96 32.04 -14.06
C THR A 80 12.02 32.57 -12.63
N ASN A 81 11.22 33.57 -12.28
CA ASN A 81 11.21 34.12 -10.92
C ASN A 81 10.37 33.26 -9.96
N LEU A 82 10.93 32.11 -9.54
CA LEU A 82 10.29 31.17 -8.61
C LEU A 82 10.74 31.42 -7.16
N GLN A 83 9.78 31.49 -6.24
CA GLN A 83 10.04 31.81 -4.82
C GLN A 83 10.13 30.57 -3.92
N SER A 84 9.38 29.52 -4.27
CA SER A 84 9.17 28.29 -3.50
C SER A 84 9.30 27.06 -4.39
N PHE A 85 9.33 25.89 -3.75
CA PHE A 85 9.08 24.61 -4.41
C PHE A 85 7.72 24.09 -3.97
N GLU A 86 6.87 23.64 -4.90
CA GLU A 86 5.49 23.26 -4.59
C GLU A 86 5.07 21.92 -5.20
N ILE A 87 4.16 21.21 -4.52
CA ILE A 87 3.43 20.09 -5.13
C ILE A 87 2.15 20.66 -5.73
N ILE A 88 2.11 20.77 -7.06
CA ILE A 88 0.98 21.40 -7.75
C ILE A 88 -0.02 20.36 -8.26
N GLN A 89 -1.17 20.84 -8.71
CA GLN A 89 -2.25 19.99 -9.23
C GLN A 89 -1.79 19.16 -10.43
N SER A 90 -2.24 17.91 -10.48
CA SER A 90 -1.91 16.99 -11.56
C SER A 90 -2.50 17.41 -12.90
N ASP A 91 -1.77 17.11 -13.97
CA ASP A 91 -2.15 17.42 -15.34
C ASP A 91 -3.11 16.37 -15.90
N THR A 92 -4.37 16.74 -16.07
CA THR A 92 -5.43 15.85 -16.57
C THR A 92 -5.73 16.04 -18.05
N ALA A 93 -5.02 16.93 -18.76
CA ALA A 93 -5.40 17.35 -20.12
C ALA A 93 -5.03 16.33 -21.22
N ALA A 94 -4.18 15.34 -20.92
CA ALA A 94 -3.73 14.39 -21.93
C ALA A 94 -4.80 13.34 -22.27
N SER A 95 -4.95 13.06 -23.58
CA SER A 95 -5.89 12.07 -24.12
C SER A 95 -5.42 10.63 -23.91
N SER A 96 -4.11 10.38 -23.88
CA SER A 96 -3.53 9.06 -23.60
C SER A 96 -3.04 8.96 -22.16
N LYS A 97 -3.54 7.93 -21.47
CA LYS A 97 -3.21 7.63 -20.07
C LYS A 97 -2.44 6.32 -20.00
N SER A 98 -1.15 6.39 -19.65
CA SER A 98 -0.26 5.23 -19.63
C SER A 98 0.67 5.16 -18.41
N ALA A 99 0.49 6.05 -17.43
CA ALA A 99 1.25 6.00 -16.19
C ALA A 99 1.04 4.64 -15.49
N LEU A 100 2.15 4.01 -15.09
CA LEU A 100 2.10 2.74 -14.37
C LEU A 100 1.56 2.94 -12.96
N VAL A 101 0.67 2.03 -12.56
CA VAL A 101 0.04 2.03 -11.25
C VAL A 101 0.73 1.01 -10.36
N SER A 102 1.08 1.42 -9.14
CA SER A 102 1.66 0.54 -8.13
C SER A 102 0.65 -0.55 -7.71
N PRO A 103 1.09 -1.80 -7.45
CA PRO A 103 0.23 -2.82 -6.87
C PRO A 103 -0.24 -2.41 -5.46
N ASP A 104 -1.24 -3.12 -4.94
CA ASP A 104 -1.64 -2.98 -3.54
C ASP A 104 -0.54 -3.49 -2.61
N ILE A 105 -0.32 -2.80 -1.49
CA ILE A 105 0.77 -3.09 -0.56
C ILE A 105 0.22 -3.32 0.85
N ALA A 106 0.73 -4.35 1.54
CA ALA A 106 0.39 -4.67 2.92
C ALA A 106 0.72 -3.50 3.87
N ILE A 107 0.01 -3.44 5.00
CA ILE A 107 0.19 -2.38 6.01
C ILE A 107 1.65 -2.35 6.52
N CYS A 108 2.25 -1.16 6.57
CA CYS A 108 3.61 -1.01 7.09
C CYS A 108 3.63 -1.07 8.63
N LYS A 109 4.82 -1.30 9.21
CA LYS A 109 5.01 -1.44 10.67
C LYS A 109 4.51 -0.22 11.44
N GLU A 110 4.75 0.99 10.91
CA GLU A 110 4.35 2.25 11.53
C GLU A 110 2.83 2.42 11.52
N CYS A 111 2.16 2.06 10.43
CA CYS A 111 0.69 2.10 10.37
C CYS A 111 0.07 1.04 11.28
N LEU A 112 0.70 -0.14 11.40
CA LEU A 112 0.25 -1.16 12.36
C LEU A 112 0.37 -0.67 13.81
N GLN A 113 1.42 0.08 14.14
CA GLN A 113 1.55 0.72 15.45
C GLN A 113 0.44 1.74 15.69
N ASP A 114 0.08 2.56 14.70
CA ASP A 114 -1.02 3.52 14.83
C ASP A 114 -2.37 2.87 15.13
N VAL A 115 -2.62 1.70 14.55
CA VAL A 115 -3.86 0.94 14.80
C VAL A 115 -3.89 0.45 16.26
N LYS A 116 -2.74 0.04 16.80
CA LYS A 116 -2.62 -0.49 18.17
C LYS A 116 -2.63 0.61 19.23
N ASN A 117 -2.01 1.76 18.94
CA ASN A 117 -1.84 2.85 19.89
C ASN A 117 -3.06 3.76 19.95
N ALA A 118 -3.23 4.49 21.06
CA ALA A 118 -4.28 5.48 21.20
C ALA A 118 -4.14 6.61 20.17
N GLY A 119 -5.26 7.15 19.71
CA GLY A 119 -5.32 8.23 18.72
C GLY A 119 -6.41 8.01 17.69
N LYS A 120 -6.47 8.87 16.68
CA LYS A 120 -7.54 8.84 15.66
C LYS A 120 -7.54 7.59 14.75
N TYR A 121 -6.39 6.92 14.66
CA TYR A 121 -6.21 5.68 13.89
C TYR A 121 -6.39 4.42 14.73
N HIS A 122 -6.60 4.55 16.05
CA HIS A 122 -6.79 3.42 16.95
C HIS A 122 -7.94 2.53 16.46
N ASN A 123 -7.68 1.24 16.29
CA ASN A 123 -8.61 0.23 15.75
C ASN A 123 -9.23 0.58 14.37
N TYR A 124 -8.65 1.52 13.62
CA TYR A 124 -9.15 1.89 12.31
C TYR A 124 -8.65 0.93 11.22
N PHE A 125 -9.58 0.19 10.61
CA PHE A 125 -9.27 -0.92 9.71
C PHE A 125 -8.62 -0.51 8.37
N ALA A 126 -8.82 0.72 7.91
CA ALA A 126 -8.31 1.21 6.63
C ALA A 126 -7.09 2.15 6.77
N THR A 127 -6.39 2.07 7.90
CA THR A 127 -5.17 2.85 8.16
C THR A 127 -4.10 2.57 7.11
N ASN A 128 -3.58 3.62 6.49
CA ASN A 128 -2.51 3.54 5.48
C ASN A 128 -1.63 4.82 5.50
N CYS A 129 -0.55 4.80 4.73
CA CYS A 129 0.32 5.95 4.47
C CYS A 129 0.81 5.93 3.01
N THR A 130 1.75 6.80 2.63
CA THR A 130 2.32 6.82 1.29
C THR A 130 3.04 5.51 0.91
N ASN A 131 3.49 4.74 1.91
CA ASN A 131 4.32 3.55 1.74
C ASN A 131 3.55 2.22 1.85
N CYS A 132 2.23 2.25 2.10
CA CYS A 132 1.42 1.03 2.20
C CYS A 132 -0.06 1.27 1.85
N GLY A 133 -0.83 0.18 1.83
CA GLY A 133 -2.27 0.19 1.63
C GLY A 133 -2.67 0.03 0.17
N PRO A 134 -3.97 0.17 -0.12
CA PRO A 134 -4.51 -0.04 -1.46
C PRO A 134 -4.01 1.02 -2.44
N ARG A 135 -3.78 0.60 -3.69
CA ARG A 135 -3.38 1.39 -4.85
C ARG A 135 -4.21 0.96 -6.03
N TYR A 136 -3.75 -0.01 -6.82
CA TYR A 136 -4.42 -0.51 -8.01
C TYR A 136 -5.92 -0.76 -7.78
N SER A 137 -6.27 -1.43 -6.69
CA SER A 137 -7.65 -1.76 -6.33
C SER A 137 -8.61 -0.57 -6.13
N ILE A 138 -8.10 0.62 -5.84
CA ILE A 138 -8.91 1.81 -5.54
C ILE A 138 -8.78 2.92 -6.58
N ILE A 139 -7.81 2.82 -7.50
CA ILE A 139 -7.56 3.82 -8.54
C ILE A 139 -8.56 3.61 -9.68
N GLN A 140 -9.28 4.67 -10.03
CA GLN A 140 -10.22 4.66 -11.16
C GLN A 140 -9.50 5.06 -12.45
N THR A 141 -8.62 6.06 -12.38
CA THR A 141 -7.83 6.52 -13.53
C THR A 141 -6.59 7.30 -13.06
N VAL A 142 -5.66 7.54 -13.98
CA VAL A 142 -4.49 8.42 -13.77
C VAL A 142 -4.76 9.82 -14.36
N PRO A 143 -4.07 10.87 -13.90
CA PRO A 143 -3.06 10.91 -12.83
C PRO A 143 -3.59 10.54 -11.44
N TYR A 144 -2.74 9.94 -10.61
CA TYR A 144 -3.10 9.51 -9.25
C TYR A 144 -3.35 10.70 -8.33
N ASP A 145 -4.61 10.93 -8.00
CA ASP A 145 -5.07 11.84 -6.96
C ASP A 145 -6.34 11.29 -6.31
N ARG A 146 -6.64 11.73 -5.09
CA ARG A 146 -7.81 11.26 -4.32
C ARG A 146 -9.11 11.30 -5.13
N LYS A 147 -9.33 12.36 -5.91
CA LYS A 147 -10.52 12.54 -6.76
C LYS A 147 -10.68 11.43 -7.82
N GLN A 148 -9.59 10.80 -8.23
CA GLN A 148 -9.55 9.71 -9.21
C GLN A 148 -9.47 8.32 -8.54
N THR A 149 -9.91 8.21 -7.28
CA THR A 149 -9.96 6.96 -6.53
C THR A 149 -11.34 6.76 -5.90
N SER A 150 -11.61 5.56 -5.41
CA SER A 150 -12.79 5.29 -4.58
C SER A 150 -12.82 6.12 -3.29
N MET A 151 -11.68 6.69 -2.85
CA MET A 151 -11.59 7.60 -1.71
C MET A 151 -12.16 8.99 -1.97
N SER A 152 -12.52 9.32 -3.22
CA SER A 152 -13.19 10.57 -3.59
C SER A 152 -14.53 10.78 -2.88
N LYS A 153 -15.19 9.71 -2.45
CA LYS A 153 -16.47 9.74 -1.72
C LYS A 153 -16.34 10.09 -0.24
N PHE A 154 -15.11 10.18 0.26
CA PHE A 154 -14.81 10.41 1.67
C PHE A 154 -14.07 11.74 1.81
N GLU A 155 -14.73 12.77 2.32
CA GLU A 155 -14.10 14.06 2.57
C GLU A 155 -13.15 13.96 3.77
N MET A 156 -11.97 14.58 3.69
CA MET A 156 -11.02 14.55 4.81
C MET A 156 -11.52 15.44 5.94
N CYS A 157 -11.53 14.92 7.18
CA CYS A 157 -11.70 15.78 8.36
C CYS A 157 -10.47 16.70 8.53
N SER A 158 -10.61 17.77 9.32
CA SER A 158 -9.54 18.75 9.59
C SER A 158 -8.22 18.08 9.99
N SER A 159 -8.25 17.13 10.92
CA SER A 159 -7.04 16.45 11.38
C SER A 159 -6.38 15.55 10.32
N CYS A 160 -7.13 15.00 9.37
CA CYS A 160 -6.53 14.30 8.23
C CYS A 160 -6.00 15.29 7.20
N GLN A 161 -6.69 16.42 7.00
CA GLN A 161 -6.24 17.47 6.10
C GLN A 161 -4.90 18.09 6.56
N GLU A 162 -4.72 18.30 7.86
CA GLU A 162 -3.46 18.76 8.46
C GLU A 162 -2.30 17.78 8.17
N GLU A 163 -2.51 16.48 8.37
CA GLU A 163 -1.48 15.47 8.08
C GLU A 163 -1.20 15.34 6.57
N TYR A 164 -2.23 15.51 5.74
CA TYR A 164 -2.09 15.51 4.29
C TYR A 164 -1.25 16.68 3.79
N ALA A 165 -1.40 17.86 4.42
CA ALA A 165 -0.72 19.09 4.04
C ALA A 165 0.64 19.30 4.71
N ASN A 166 0.95 18.58 5.79
CA ASN A 166 2.20 18.75 6.54
C ASN A 166 3.37 17.96 5.91
N PRO A 167 4.41 18.61 5.36
CA PRO A 167 5.54 17.93 4.73
C PRO A 167 6.36 17.03 5.67
N LEU A 168 6.35 17.32 6.98
CA LEU A 168 7.05 16.53 7.99
C LEU A 168 6.28 15.26 8.36
N ASN A 169 4.99 15.18 8.03
CA ASN A 169 4.17 14.02 8.32
C ASN A 169 4.40 12.90 7.29
N ARG A 170 4.45 11.65 7.74
CA ARG A 170 4.55 10.47 6.84
C ARG A 170 3.35 10.31 5.90
N ARG A 171 2.25 11.01 6.16
CA ARG A 171 1.04 11.01 5.34
C ARG A 171 0.91 12.24 4.45
N TYR A 172 1.97 13.03 4.32
CA TYR A 172 2.02 14.14 3.36
C TYR A 172 1.65 13.66 1.95
N HIS A 173 0.60 14.25 1.37
CA HIS A 173 0.00 13.82 0.10
C HIS A 173 -0.35 12.32 -0.03
N ALA A 174 -0.60 11.62 1.08
CA ALA A 174 -1.20 10.29 1.07
C ALA A 174 -2.65 10.39 0.59
N GLN A 175 -2.88 10.20 -0.71
CA GLN A 175 -4.21 10.31 -1.31
C GLN A 175 -5.32 9.48 -0.63
N PRO A 176 -5.05 8.26 -0.09
CA PRO A 176 -6.05 7.45 0.60
C PRO A 176 -6.08 7.66 2.12
N ILE A 177 -5.48 8.74 2.64
CA ILE A 177 -5.56 9.08 4.07
C ILE A 177 -7.02 9.18 4.53
N SER A 178 -7.31 8.58 5.66
CA SER A 178 -8.62 8.63 6.33
C SER A 178 -8.47 8.09 7.75
N CYS A 179 -9.42 8.42 8.62
CA CYS A 179 -9.50 7.91 10.00
C CYS A 179 -10.93 7.48 10.34
N ASN A 180 -11.16 7.05 11.59
CA ASN A 180 -12.48 6.65 12.08
C ASN A 180 -13.59 7.70 11.87
N SER A 181 -13.25 8.99 11.77
CA SER A 181 -14.23 10.08 11.64
C SER A 181 -14.62 10.40 10.20
N CYS A 182 -13.77 10.10 9.22
CA CYS A 182 -13.91 10.60 7.84
C CYS A 182 -13.80 9.52 6.77
N GLY A 183 -13.37 8.31 7.15
CA GLY A 183 -13.13 7.22 6.23
C GLY A 183 -14.32 6.26 6.06
N PRO A 184 -14.12 5.19 5.27
CA PRO A 184 -15.07 4.09 5.21
C PRO A 184 -15.30 3.46 6.59
N THR A 185 -16.48 2.87 6.74
CA THR A 185 -16.92 2.17 7.95
C THR A 185 -17.18 0.70 7.66
N LEU A 186 -17.12 -0.15 8.71
CA LEU A 186 -17.45 -1.56 8.61
C LEU A 186 -18.94 -1.77 8.87
N SER A 187 -19.57 -2.69 8.14
CA SER A 187 -20.94 -3.15 8.44
C SER A 187 -21.02 -4.01 9.70
N GLN A 188 -19.88 -4.52 10.18
CA GLN A 188 -19.78 -5.31 11.40
C GLN A 188 -18.45 -5.03 12.12
N SER A 189 -18.47 -5.08 13.46
CA SER A 189 -17.24 -4.91 14.23
C SER A 189 -16.29 -6.10 14.04
N ILE A 190 -15.00 -5.83 14.15
CA ILE A 190 -13.95 -6.86 14.06
C ILE A 190 -14.16 -7.92 15.15
N GLY A 191 -14.43 -7.50 16.39
CA GLY A 191 -14.64 -8.41 17.52
C GLY A 191 -15.83 -9.36 17.33
N LYS A 192 -16.97 -8.86 16.81
CA LYS A 192 -18.13 -9.71 16.55
C LYS A 192 -17.88 -10.68 15.39
N THR A 193 -17.17 -10.24 14.36
CA THR A 193 -16.78 -11.11 13.24
C THR A 193 -15.83 -12.21 13.69
N ALA A 194 -14.85 -11.89 14.54
CA ALA A 194 -13.95 -12.88 15.14
C ALA A 194 -14.72 -13.87 16.02
N ALA A 195 -15.67 -13.39 16.83
CA ALA A 195 -16.53 -14.25 17.64
C ALA A 195 -17.36 -15.21 16.78
N PHE A 196 -17.85 -14.79 15.61
CA PHE A 196 -18.54 -15.69 14.69
C PHE A 196 -17.61 -16.79 14.17
N ILE A 197 -16.39 -16.46 13.76
CA ILE A 197 -15.40 -17.43 13.29
C ILE A 197 -15.07 -18.44 14.40
N ASN A 198 -14.78 -17.96 15.61
CA ASN A 198 -14.45 -18.81 16.77
C ASN A 198 -15.62 -19.72 17.19
N ASN A 199 -16.86 -19.29 16.96
CA ASN A 199 -18.06 -20.10 17.18
C ASN A 199 -18.44 -20.99 15.98
N GLY A 200 -17.48 -21.25 15.08
CA GLY A 200 -17.64 -22.17 13.96
C GLY A 200 -18.56 -21.68 12.84
N LYS A 201 -18.74 -20.36 12.70
CA LYS A 201 -19.46 -19.79 11.55
C LYS A 201 -18.51 -19.56 10.38
N ILE A 202 -19.07 -19.63 9.17
CA ILE A 202 -18.42 -19.23 7.93
C ILE A 202 -18.85 -17.80 7.63
N VAL A 203 -17.89 -16.90 7.41
CA VAL A 203 -18.15 -15.47 7.15
C VAL A 203 -17.56 -15.03 5.82
N ALA A 204 -18.16 -14.02 5.20
CA ALA A 204 -17.58 -13.34 4.04
C ALA A 204 -16.92 -12.03 4.48
N ILE A 205 -15.63 -11.85 4.19
CA ILE A 205 -14.87 -10.64 4.51
C ILE A 205 -14.45 -9.96 3.21
N LYS A 206 -14.82 -8.68 3.05
CA LYS A 206 -14.33 -7.85 1.96
C LYS A 206 -12.88 -7.44 2.26
N GLY A 207 -11.94 -8.01 1.52
CA GLY A 207 -10.55 -7.55 1.48
C GLY A 207 -10.36 -6.41 0.47
N ILE A 208 -9.10 -6.12 0.15
CA ILE A 208 -8.74 -5.06 -0.81
C ILE A 208 -9.17 -5.43 -2.24
N GLY A 209 -8.84 -6.64 -2.70
CA GLY A 209 -9.11 -7.09 -4.07
C GLY A 209 -10.45 -7.83 -4.27
N GLY A 210 -11.27 -8.00 -3.23
CA GLY A 210 -12.52 -8.75 -3.33
C GLY A 210 -12.95 -9.42 -2.02
N PHE A 211 -13.96 -10.28 -2.09
CA PHE A 211 -14.47 -11.03 -0.95
C PHE A 211 -13.75 -12.36 -0.75
N HIS A 212 -13.47 -12.69 0.51
CA HIS A 212 -12.96 -13.98 0.95
C HIS A 212 -14.01 -14.67 1.81
N ILE A 213 -14.12 -15.99 1.68
CA ILE A 213 -14.93 -16.82 2.58
C ILE A 213 -13.99 -17.41 3.61
N VAL A 214 -14.23 -17.10 4.89
CA VAL A 214 -13.31 -17.34 6.00
C VAL A 214 -14.01 -18.16 7.07
N CYS A 215 -13.30 -19.12 7.63
CA CYS A 215 -13.71 -19.91 8.79
C CYS A 215 -12.46 -20.32 9.59
N ASP A 216 -12.67 -20.91 10.77
CA ASP A 216 -11.59 -21.49 11.57
C ASP A 216 -11.02 -22.72 10.87
N ALA A 217 -9.71 -22.70 10.58
CA ALA A 217 -8.99 -23.78 9.91
C ALA A 217 -8.70 -24.99 10.82
N SER A 218 -8.80 -24.82 12.14
CA SER A 218 -8.65 -25.91 13.12
C SER A 218 -9.95 -26.70 13.31
N ASN A 219 -11.09 -26.10 12.99
CA ASN A 219 -12.41 -26.72 13.17
C ASN A 219 -12.77 -27.64 11.99
N HIS A 220 -12.71 -28.95 12.24
CA HIS A 220 -12.93 -29.99 11.24
C HIS A 220 -14.28 -29.91 10.53
N GLU A 221 -15.36 -29.81 11.30
CA GLU A 221 -16.73 -29.79 10.78
C GLU A 221 -16.99 -28.56 9.92
N VAL A 222 -16.44 -27.42 10.33
CA VAL A 222 -16.67 -26.13 9.63
C VAL A 222 -15.93 -26.11 8.30
N VAL A 223 -14.69 -26.64 8.26
CA VAL A 223 -13.94 -26.77 7.00
C VAL A 223 -14.66 -27.71 6.04
N LEU A 224 -15.24 -28.82 6.51
CA LEU A 224 -16.06 -29.71 5.69
C LEU A 224 -17.30 -29.00 5.12
N LYS A 225 -18.08 -28.33 5.98
CA LYS A 225 -19.23 -27.53 5.58
C LYS A 225 -18.86 -26.49 4.52
N LEU A 226 -17.68 -25.85 4.65
CA LEU A 226 -17.19 -24.89 3.66
C LEU A 226 -16.87 -25.57 2.32
N ARG A 227 -16.32 -26.79 2.31
CA ARG A 227 -16.05 -27.54 1.06
C ARG A 227 -17.32 -27.91 0.33
N GLU A 228 -18.32 -28.40 1.07
CA GLU A 228 -19.65 -28.72 0.54
C GLU A 228 -20.30 -27.47 -0.05
N PHE A 229 -20.34 -26.38 0.72
CA PHE A 229 -20.92 -25.11 0.29
C PHE A 229 -20.25 -24.54 -0.98
N LYS A 230 -18.92 -24.68 -1.11
CA LYS A 230 -18.17 -24.21 -2.28
C LYS A 230 -18.08 -25.21 -3.43
N ASN A 231 -18.64 -26.41 -3.28
CA ASN A 231 -18.43 -27.54 -4.19
C ASN A 231 -16.93 -27.74 -4.54
N ARG A 232 -16.06 -27.74 -3.52
CA ARG A 232 -14.59 -27.78 -3.66
C ARG A 232 -14.03 -28.93 -2.80
N PRO A 233 -14.06 -30.18 -3.29
CA PRO A 233 -13.79 -31.36 -2.46
C PRO A 233 -12.32 -31.50 -2.03
N SER A 234 -11.36 -31.27 -2.93
CA SER A 234 -9.94 -31.59 -2.67
C SER A 234 -8.99 -30.39 -2.74
N LYS A 235 -9.29 -29.37 -3.56
CA LYS A 235 -8.37 -28.26 -3.78
C LYS A 235 -8.03 -27.57 -2.44
N PRO A 236 -6.74 -27.42 -2.06
CA PRO A 236 -6.30 -26.84 -0.80
C PRO A 236 -6.92 -25.47 -0.52
N PHE A 237 -7.18 -25.18 0.75
CA PHE A 237 -7.49 -23.83 1.22
C PHE A 237 -6.22 -23.17 1.74
N ALA A 238 -6.07 -21.88 1.42
CA ALA A 238 -5.06 -21.06 2.06
C ALA A 238 -5.48 -20.77 3.50
N ILE A 239 -4.49 -20.62 4.37
CA ILE A 239 -4.67 -20.25 5.78
C ILE A 239 -3.96 -18.93 6.03
N MET A 240 -4.50 -18.15 6.98
CA MET A 240 -3.87 -16.91 7.44
C MET A 240 -3.41 -17.13 8.87
N CYS A 241 -2.13 -16.90 9.12
CA CYS A 241 -1.53 -16.95 10.45
C CYS A 241 -1.33 -15.52 10.98
N ARG A 242 -1.28 -15.38 12.31
CA ARG A 242 -1.09 -14.11 13.01
C ARG A 242 0.28 -13.50 12.71
N ASP A 243 1.30 -14.32 12.72
CA ASP A 243 2.71 -13.94 12.56
C ASP A 243 3.55 -15.13 12.08
N ALA A 244 4.84 -14.88 11.82
CA ALA A 244 5.77 -15.90 11.37
C ALA A 244 6.01 -17.01 12.41
N GLU A 245 5.93 -16.69 13.71
CA GLU A 245 6.07 -17.68 14.78
C GLU A 245 4.96 -18.73 14.68
N GLN A 246 3.71 -18.30 14.49
CA GLN A 246 2.59 -19.23 14.29
C GLN A 246 2.74 -20.08 13.02
N VAL A 247 3.33 -19.54 11.94
CA VAL A 247 3.61 -20.33 10.73
C VAL A 247 4.62 -21.44 11.02
N GLN A 248 5.66 -21.14 11.80
CA GLN A 248 6.71 -22.10 12.16
C GLN A 248 6.20 -23.23 13.08
N GLU A 249 5.08 -23.03 13.76
CA GLU A 249 4.41 -24.09 14.54
C GLU A 249 3.71 -25.15 13.67
N ILE A 250 3.41 -24.83 12.40
CA ILE A 250 2.61 -25.69 11.49
C ILE A 250 3.36 -26.11 10.22
N ALA A 251 4.40 -25.39 9.83
CA ALA A 251 5.17 -25.64 8.61
C ALA A 251 6.67 -25.38 8.81
N THR A 252 7.49 -26.09 8.03
CA THR A 252 8.92 -25.77 7.93
C THR A 252 9.11 -24.58 7.00
N VAL A 253 9.90 -23.60 7.44
CA VAL A 253 10.10 -22.33 6.72
C VAL A 253 11.59 -22.07 6.55
N ASN A 254 12.05 -21.89 5.31
CA ASN A 254 13.40 -21.42 5.01
C ASN A 254 13.48 -19.88 4.96
N VAL A 255 14.69 -19.34 4.82
CA VAL A 255 14.93 -17.89 4.82
C VAL A 255 14.16 -17.16 3.72
N LYS A 256 14.15 -17.69 2.49
CA LYS A 256 13.46 -17.06 1.35
C LYS A 256 11.94 -17.10 1.50
N GLU A 257 11.40 -18.19 2.04
CA GLU A 257 9.98 -18.31 2.34
C GLU A 257 9.55 -17.32 3.41
N LEU A 258 10.37 -17.13 4.45
CA LEU A 258 10.13 -16.13 5.49
C LEU A 258 10.18 -14.69 4.92
N GLU A 259 11.14 -14.41 4.04
CA GLU A 259 11.21 -13.14 3.31
C GLU A 259 9.95 -12.88 2.47
N LEU A 260 9.43 -13.91 1.79
CA LEU A 260 8.19 -13.80 1.01
C LEU A 260 6.97 -13.59 1.92
N LEU A 261 6.83 -14.36 3.00
CA LEU A 261 5.74 -14.23 3.97
C LEU A 261 5.67 -12.84 4.59
N THR A 262 6.83 -12.22 4.84
CA THR A 262 6.95 -10.90 5.47
C THR A 262 7.13 -9.77 4.47
N SER A 263 7.06 -10.09 3.17
CA SER A 263 7.17 -9.12 2.09
C SER A 263 5.97 -8.17 2.09
N LYS A 264 6.16 -7.00 1.48
CA LYS A 264 5.13 -5.96 1.36
C LYS A 264 3.99 -6.38 0.42
N GLU A 265 4.22 -7.35 -0.46
CA GLU A 265 3.22 -7.97 -1.32
C GLU A 265 2.31 -8.95 -0.56
N ALA A 266 2.77 -9.48 0.58
CA ALA A 266 2.07 -10.44 1.44
C ALA A 266 1.37 -11.60 0.66
N PRO A 267 2.09 -12.35 -0.18
CA PRO A 267 1.53 -13.43 -0.98
C PRO A 267 1.14 -14.64 -0.12
N ILE A 268 0.31 -15.52 -0.69
CA ILE A 268 0.16 -16.89 -0.17
C ILE A 268 1.42 -17.68 -0.57
N VAL A 269 2.13 -18.21 0.42
CA VAL A 269 3.33 -19.03 0.23
C VAL A 269 2.99 -20.48 0.55
N ILE A 270 3.40 -21.40 -0.33
CA ILE A 270 3.19 -22.84 -0.15
C ILE A 270 4.37 -23.40 0.64
N LEU A 271 4.11 -24.06 1.76
CA LEU A 271 5.12 -24.55 2.69
C LEU A 271 4.93 -26.04 2.99
N ASP A 272 6.00 -26.73 3.37
CA ASP A 272 5.93 -28.12 3.81
C ASP A 272 5.36 -28.21 5.24
N LYS A 273 4.34 -29.05 5.43
CA LYS A 273 3.65 -29.23 6.70
C LYS A 273 4.53 -29.99 7.70
N ILE A 274 4.45 -29.60 8.96
CA ILE A 274 4.97 -30.41 10.07
C ILE A 274 3.91 -31.46 10.45
N GLN A 275 4.26 -32.74 10.42
CA GLN A 275 3.29 -33.82 10.69
C GLN A 275 2.76 -33.84 12.14
N ASN A 276 3.56 -33.39 13.11
CA ASN A 276 3.21 -33.29 14.53
C ASN A 276 3.24 -31.83 15.00
N ALA A 277 2.55 -30.95 14.28
CA ALA A 277 2.45 -29.53 14.61
C ALA A 277 1.80 -29.30 15.99
N GLY A 278 2.25 -28.25 16.70
CA GLY A 278 1.65 -27.83 17.98
C GLY A 278 0.21 -27.34 17.80
N ILE A 279 -0.08 -26.71 16.66
CA ILE A 279 -1.43 -26.33 16.25
C ILE A 279 -2.01 -27.40 15.33
N LYS A 280 -3.14 -27.99 15.73
CA LYS A 280 -3.87 -28.98 14.94
C LYS A 280 -4.78 -28.30 13.92
N LEU A 281 -4.34 -28.26 12.67
CA LEU A 281 -5.20 -27.91 11.54
C LEU A 281 -6.12 -29.08 11.17
N SER A 282 -7.30 -28.78 10.64
CA SER A 282 -8.16 -29.83 10.06
C SER A 282 -7.44 -30.51 8.88
N ALA A 283 -7.47 -31.84 8.85
CA ALA A 283 -6.95 -32.62 7.71
C ALA A 283 -7.60 -32.21 6.36
N TYR A 284 -8.81 -31.64 6.42
CA TYR A 284 -9.52 -31.14 5.25
C TYR A 284 -9.07 -29.75 4.79
N VAL A 285 -8.11 -29.08 5.43
CA VAL A 285 -7.54 -27.83 4.87
C VAL A 285 -6.84 -28.12 3.54
N ALA A 286 -6.01 -29.16 3.51
CA ALA A 286 -5.30 -29.62 2.31
C ALA A 286 -5.21 -31.17 2.35
N PRO A 287 -6.29 -31.87 1.97
CA PRO A 287 -6.37 -33.33 2.08
C PRO A 287 -5.36 -34.00 1.14
N ASN A 288 -4.69 -35.05 1.64
CA ASN A 288 -3.73 -35.87 0.91
C ASN A 288 -2.53 -35.09 0.32
N ILE A 289 -2.21 -33.94 0.88
CA ILE A 289 -1.10 -33.09 0.43
C ILE A 289 -0.22 -32.75 1.64
N ASN A 290 1.09 -32.88 1.49
CA ASN A 290 2.08 -32.60 2.54
C ASN A 290 2.48 -31.12 2.62
N ARG A 291 1.82 -30.26 1.83
CA ARG A 291 2.02 -28.81 1.79
C ARG A 291 0.77 -28.04 2.17
N ILE A 292 0.92 -26.94 2.89
CA ILE A 292 -0.14 -25.95 3.19
C ILE A 292 0.15 -24.63 2.49
#